data_AF-A0A8D3AYZ1-F1
#
_entry.id   AF-A0A8D3AYZ1-F1
#
_cell.length_a   1.000
_cell.length_b   1.000
_cell.length_c   1.000
_cell.angle_alpha   90.00
_cell.angle_beta   90.00
_cell.angle_gamma   90.00
#
_symmetry.space_group_name_H-M   'P 1'
#
loop_
_entity.id
_entity.type
_entity.pdbx_description
1 polymer ?
#
loop_
_entity_poly.entity_id
_entity_poly.type
_entity_poly.pdbx_seq_one_letter_code
_entity_poly.pdbx_strand_id
1 'polypeptide(L)'
;MNLCIVSILFTLDVATVALSFSTCSTLDMDQFKKKRMEAIRGQILSKLKLRIPPEDYLEPEDVSRDIVAIYNSTRDLLQEKANERAATCERQRSEEEYYAKEVHKIDMQPFYPSENVISPTPFNPYFRRLTFDVSSMEKNASNLVKAELRIFRLQTPGAKVSEQRIELYQILGHKDLTSPTQRYIDSKVVRTQTEGEWLSFDVTEAVSEWLNHRDRNSGFKISLHCPCCTFVPSNNYIIPNKSEELEARFGGIDDSFTHGGDLKVFKNRRYSARVPHLLLMLLPSYRLESQSQHKNHRSKRALDAAYCSKNVQDNCCLRSLYIDFKKDLGWRWIHEPKGYEANFCAGACPYLWSADTQHSKVLGLYNAINPEASASPCCVSQDLEPLTILYYIGKTPKIEQLSNMKVKSCKCS
;
A
#
# COMPACT_ATOMS: atom_id res chain seq x y z
N MET A 1 -20.62 -44.98 57.36
CA MET A 1 -21.04 -44.69 55.97
C MET A 1 -21.12 -43.19 55.64
N ASN A 2 -21.22 -42.28 56.64
CA ASN A 2 -21.31 -40.83 56.39
C ASN A 2 -19.97 -40.07 56.31
N LEU A 3 -18.85 -40.62 56.80
CA LEU A 3 -17.54 -39.94 56.68
C LEU A 3 -16.93 -40.02 55.27
N CYS A 4 -17.12 -41.13 54.56
CA CYS A 4 -16.56 -41.28 53.21
C CYS A 4 -17.27 -40.39 52.19
N ILE A 5 -18.57 -40.14 52.36
CA ILE A 5 -19.36 -39.30 51.43
C ILE A 5 -18.97 -37.82 51.58
N VAL A 6 -18.67 -37.36 52.80
CA VAL A 6 -18.22 -35.98 53.05
C VAL A 6 -16.81 -35.75 52.53
N SER A 7 -15.90 -36.73 52.63
CA SER A 7 -14.57 -36.64 52.01
C SER A 7 -14.65 -36.60 50.48
N ILE A 8 -15.55 -37.38 49.86
CA ILE A 8 -15.70 -37.38 48.40
C ILE A 8 -16.27 -36.04 47.90
N LEU A 9 -17.24 -35.46 48.61
CA LEU A 9 -17.79 -34.13 48.29
C LEU A 9 -16.76 -33.01 48.47
N PHE A 10 -15.94 -33.05 49.52
CA PHE A 10 -14.83 -32.09 49.70
C PHE A 10 -13.75 -32.24 48.62
N THR A 11 -13.46 -33.45 48.14
CA THR A 11 -12.51 -33.64 47.02
C THR A 11 -13.07 -33.19 45.68
N LEU A 12 -14.39 -33.22 45.49
CA LEU A 12 -15.07 -32.73 44.27
C LEU A 12 -15.20 -31.20 44.25
N ASP A 13 -15.40 -30.55 45.39
CA ASP A 13 -15.37 -29.08 45.48
C ASP A 13 -13.95 -28.50 45.38
N VAL A 14 -12.92 -29.23 45.82
CA VAL A 14 -11.52 -28.79 45.60
C VAL A 14 -11.07 -29.02 44.15
N ALA A 15 -11.60 -30.04 43.46
CA ALA A 15 -11.30 -30.28 42.05
C ALA A 15 -11.95 -29.26 41.09
N THR A 16 -12.98 -28.53 41.52
CA THR A 16 -13.62 -27.47 40.70
C THR A 16 -13.01 -26.09 40.89
N VAL A 17 -12.14 -25.89 41.88
CA VAL A 17 -11.46 -24.60 42.14
C VAL A 17 -10.04 -24.53 41.54
N ALA A 18 -9.51 -25.62 40.98
CA ALA A 18 -8.16 -25.68 40.40
C ALA A 18 -8.06 -25.28 38.90
N LEU A 19 -9.11 -24.69 38.32
CA LEU A 19 -9.04 -24.06 36.99
C LEU A 19 -9.09 -22.54 37.15
N SER A 20 -8.07 -21.99 37.80
CA SER A 20 -7.76 -20.57 37.67
C SER A 20 -7.47 -20.27 36.20
N PHE A 21 -8.31 -19.42 35.61
CA PHE A 21 -8.19 -18.95 34.22
C PHE A 21 -6.91 -18.14 34.04
N SER A 22 -5.80 -18.81 33.73
CA SER A 22 -4.74 -18.14 32.96
C SER A 22 -5.21 -18.08 31.51
N THR A 23 -5.63 -16.90 31.05
CA THR A 23 -6.17 -16.69 29.69
C THR A 23 -5.14 -16.81 28.57
N CYS A 24 -3.91 -17.23 28.88
CA CYS A 24 -2.83 -17.37 27.91
C CYS A 24 -1.90 -18.56 28.28
N SER A 25 -2.48 -19.73 28.55
CA SER A 25 -1.70 -20.98 28.58
C SER A 25 -1.27 -21.37 27.16
N THR A 26 -0.15 -22.09 27.07
CA THR A 26 0.52 -22.52 25.83
C THR A 26 -0.36 -23.49 25.04
N LEU A 27 -1.34 -22.95 24.32
CA LEU A 27 -2.07 -23.69 23.29
C LEU A 27 -1.07 -24.14 22.22
N ASP A 28 -1.23 -25.38 21.78
CA ASP A 28 -0.51 -25.98 20.68
C ASP A 28 -0.43 -25.02 19.47
N MET A 29 0.76 -24.91 18.87
CA MET A 29 1.04 -23.97 17.79
C MET A 29 0.05 -24.13 16.62
N ASP A 30 -0.41 -25.34 16.37
CA ASP A 30 -1.39 -25.62 15.32
C ASP A 30 -2.79 -25.09 15.65
N GLN A 31 -3.15 -25.02 16.94
CA GLN A 31 -4.38 -24.36 17.37
C GLN A 31 -4.32 -22.83 17.18
N PHE A 32 -3.17 -22.21 17.43
CA PHE A 32 -2.96 -20.79 17.13
C PHE A 32 -3.08 -20.49 15.63
N LYS A 33 -2.46 -21.33 14.78
CA LYS A 33 -2.61 -21.22 13.32
C LYS A 33 -4.07 -21.32 12.90
N LYS A 34 -4.80 -22.31 13.41
CA LYS A 34 -6.23 -22.51 13.09
C LYS A 34 -7.10 -21.33 13.53
N LYS A 35 -6.91 -20.81 14.74
CA LYS A 35 -7.61 -19.62 15.24
C LYS A 35 -7.30 -18.38 14.37
N ARG A 36 -6.05 -18.21 13.96
CA ARG A 36 -5.64 -17.10 13.08
C ARG A 36 -6.28 -17.21 11.69
N MET A 37 -6.36 -18.41 11.12
CA MET A 37 -7.02 -18.63 9.83
C MET A 37 -8.51 -18.25 9.87
N GLU A 38 -9.25 -18.69 10.90
CA GLU A 38 -10.66 -18.31 11.06
C GLU A 38 -10.85 -16.81 11.33
N ALA A 39 -9.95 -16.20 12.11
CA ALA A 39 -9.97 -14.75 12.32
C ALA A 39 -9.75 -13.97 11.01
N ILE A 40 -8.82 -14.42 10.16
CA ILE A 40 -8.56 -13.82 8.85
C ILE A 40 -9.75 -13.98 7.92
N ARG A 41 -10.41 -15.14 7.94
CA ARG A 41 -11.64 -15.39 7.19
C ARG A 41 -12.71 -14.35 7.51
N GLY A 42 -13.00 -14.16 8.80
CA GLY A 42 -13.96 -13.16 9.27
C GLY A 42 -13.51 -11.72 8.98
N GLN A 43 -12.20 -11.44 9.11
CA GLN A 43 -11.63 -10.12 8.88
C GLN A 43 -11.75 -9.69 7.41
N ILE A 44 -11.46 -10.57 6.46
CA ILE A 44 -11.57 -10.27 5.02
C ILE A 44 -13.02 -9.98 4.66
N LEU A 45 -13.94 -10.88 5.03
CA LEU A 45 -15.37 -10.72 4.76
C LEU A 45 -15.92 -9.43 5.40
N SER A 46 -15.56 -9.14 6.65
CA SER A 46 -15.96 -7.91 7.34
C SER A 46 -15.41 -6.64 6.67
N LYS A 47 -14.14 -6.63 6.27
CA LYS A 47 -13.51 -5.47 5.59
C LYS A 47 -14.12 -5.20 4.21
N LEU A 48 -14.44 -6.26 3.48
CA LEU A 48 -15.19 -6.23 2.22
C LEU A 48 -16.70 -6.00 2.43
N LYS A 49 -17.18 -6.05 3.68
CA LYS A 49 -18.61 -6.04 4.06
C LYS A 49 -19.44 -7.12 3.33
N LEU A 50 -18.83 -8.26 3.06
CA LEU A 50 -19.50 -9.44 2.54
C LEU A 50 -19.95 -10.31 3.73
N ARG A 51 -21.22 -10.72 3.76
CA ARG A 51 -21.70 -11.65 4.81
C ARG A 51 -21.22 -13.08 4.56
N ILE A 52 -21.11 -13.44 3.28
CA ILE A 52 -20.72 -14.76 2.78
C ILE A 52 -19.82 -14.48 1.56
N PRO A 53 -18.83 -15.34 1.26
CA PRO A 53 -18.13 -15.31 -0.01
C PRO A 53 -19.08 -15.12 -1.20
N PRO A 54 -18.71 -14.33 -2.23
CA PRO A 54 -19.48 -14.25 -3.47
C PRO A 54 -19.63 -15.67 -4.06
N GLU A 55 -20.77 -15.96 -4.68
CA GLU A 55 -20.98 -17.25 -5.35
C GLU A 55 -19.84 -17.52 -6.33
N ASP A 56 -19.36 -18.78 -6.36
CA ASP A 56 -18.35 -19.25 -7.30
C ASP A 56 -18.93 -19.19 -8.72
N TYR A 57 -18.84 -18.01 -9.36
CA TYR A 57 -18.97 -17.93 -10.80
C TYR A 57 -17.81 -18.71 -11.41
N LEU A 58 -18.09 -19.42 -12.51
CA LEU A 58 -17.06 -20.11 -13.30
C LEU A 58 -15.86 -19.17 -13.43
N GLU A 59 -14.72 -19.55 -12.82
CA GLU A 59 -13.48 -18.80 -12.92
C GLU A 59 -13.28 -18.45 -14.40
N PRO A 60 -13.26 -17.16 -14.81
CA PRO A 60 -12.78 -16.86 -16.15
C PRO A 60 -11.39 -17.48 -16.27
N GLU A 61 -11.16 -18.32 -17.29
CA GLU A 61 -9.92 -19.08 -17.46
C GLU A 61 -8.67 -18.20 -17.34
N ASP A 62 -8.79 -16.92 -17.73
CA ASP A 62 -7.80 -15.88 -17.48
C ASP A 62 -8.44 -14.55 -17.05
N VAL A 63 -7.90 -13.96 -15.99
CA VAL A 63 -8.16 -12.56 -15.62
C VAL A 63 -7.62 -11.65 -16.73
N SER A 64 -8.39 -10.65 -17.17
CA SER A 64 -7.91 -9.71 -18.20
C SER A 64 -6.58 -9.08 -17.82
N ARG A 65 -5.65 -9.00 -18.79
CA ARG A 65 -4.31 -8.45 -18.61
C ARG A 65 -4.32 -7.02 -18.06
N ASP A 66 -5.33 -6.24 -18.41
CA ASP A 66 -5.48 -4.86 -17.93
C ASP A 66 -5.72 -4.83 -16.41
N ILE A 67 -6.55 -5.73 -15.90
CA ILE A 67 -6.86 -5.85 -14.47
C ILE A 67 -5.64 -6.33 -13.70
N VAL A 68 -4.93 -7.33 -14.23
CA VAL A 68 -3.66 -7.81 -13.66
C VAL A 68 -2.62 -6.70 -13.64
N ALA A 69 -2.57 -5.85 -14.66
CA ALA A 69 -1.67 -4.69 -14.68
C ALA A 69 -2.00 -3.66 -13.58
N ILE A 70 -3.29 -3.41 -13.31
CA ILE A 70 -3.72 -2.56 -12.20
C ILE A 70 -3.28 -3.17 -10.87
N TYR A 71 -3.54 -4.45 -10.66
CA TYR A 71 -3.17 -5.17 -9.44
C TYR A 71 -1.65 -5.12 -9.20
N ASN A 72 -0.85 -5.45 -10.21
CA ASN A 72 0.60 -5.42 -10.12
C ASN A 72 1.12 -4.00 -9.85
N SER A 73 0.62 -2.99 -10.57
CA SER A 73 1.06 -1.61 -10.35
C SER A 73 0.72 -1.12 -8.94
N THR A 74 -0.45 -1.49 -8.42
CA THR A 74 -0.88 -1.18 -7.05
C THR A 74 0.01 -1.88 -6.03
N ARG A 75 0.26 -3.17 -6.19
CA ARG A 75 1.12 -3.96 -5.29
C ARG A 75 2.54 -3.39 -5.25
N ASP A 76 3.12 -3.11 -6.40
CA ASP A 76 4.50 -2.65 -6.52
C ASP A 76 4.64 -1.24 -5.90
N LEU A 77 3.69 -0.33 -6.14
CA LEU A 77 3.64 0.99 -5.51
C LEU A 77 3.56 0.90 -3.97
N LEU A 78 2.69 0.04 -3.45
CA LEU A 78 2.52 -0.11 -2.00
C LEU A 78 3.78 -0.69 -1.35
N GLN A 79 4.48 -1.59 -2.04
CA GLN A 79 5.73 -2.15 -1.57
C GLN A 79 6.87 -1.11 -1.56
N GLU A 80 6.97 -0.28 -2.60
CA GLU A 80 7.91 0.85 -2.66
C GLU A 80 7.70 1.79 -1.47
N LYS A 81 6.44 2.20 -1.19
CA LYS A 81 6.13 3.07 -0.05
C LYS A 81 6.38 2.42 1.30
N ALA A 82 6.15 1.10 1.43
CA ALA A 82 6.48 0.39 2.66
C ALA A 82 7.99 0.42 2.92
N ASN A 83 8.80 0.24 1.88
CA ASN A 83 10.27 0.32 1.96
C ASN A 83 10.74 1.75 2.30
N GLU A 84 10.17 2.78 1.67
CA GLU A 84 10.47 4.19 1.97
C GLU A 84 10.13 4.57 3.42
N ARG A 85 8.96 4.15 3.93
CA ARG A 85 8.55 4.36 5.33
C ARG A 85 9.52 3.67 6.30
N ALA A 86 9.97 2.46 5.96
CA ALA A 86 10.96 1.74 6.76
C ALA A 86 12.30 2.48 6.79
N ALA A 87 12.75 3.03 5.65
CA ALA A 87 14.00 3.78 5.55
C ALA A 87 13.96 5.13 6.29
N THR A 88 12.82 5.83 6.25
CA THR A 88 12.64 7.15 6.88
C THR A 88 12.23 7.10 8.35
N CYS A 89 12.01 5.90 8.91
CA CYS A 89 11.52 5.71 10.29
C CYS A 89 10.20 6.43 10.60
N GLU A 90 9.39 6.75 9.58
CA GLU A 90 8.08 7.37 9.75
C GLU A 90 7.06 6.34 10.26
N ARG A 91 6.60 6.54 11.50
CA ARG A 91 5.71 5.61 12.22
C ARG A 91 4.28 6.13 12.40
N GLN A 92 3.93 7.26 11.78
CA GLN A 92 2.60 7.85 11.93
C GLN A 92 1.61 7.15 11.00
N ARG A 93 0.69 6.39 11.58
CA ARG A 93 -0.42 5.75 10.89
C ARG A 93 -1.69 6.57 11.13
N SER A 94 -2.33 7.06 10.07
CA SER A 94 -3.65 7.72 10.19
C SER A 94 -4.76 6.67 10.29
N GLU A 95 -5.84 6.97 11.02
CA GLU A 95 -7.01 6.10 11.18
C GLU A 95 -7.72 5.80 9.84
N GLU A 96 -7.50 6.64 8.84
CA GLU A 96 -7.95 6.48 7.44
C GLU A 96 -7.38 5.22 6.74
N GLU A 97 -6.35 4.60 7.32
CA GLU A 97 -5.74 3.38 6.79
C GLU A 97 -6.47 2.10 7.25
N TYR A 98 -7.48 2.15 8.13
CA TYR A 98 -8.15 0.96 8.68
C TYR A 98 -9.15 0.27 7.72
N TYR A 99 -9.68 0.96 6.71
CA TYR A 99 -10.65 0.37 5.79
C TYR A 99 -10.06 0.05 4.43
N ALA A 100 -10.73 -0.86 3.71
CA ALA A 100 -10.37 -1.17 2.34
C ALA A 100 -10.67 0.00 1.41
N LYS A 101 -9.72 0.30 0.52
CA LYS A 101 -9.81 1.36 -0.49
C LYS A 101 -9.96 0.73 -1.87
N GLU A 102 -10.87 1.28 -2.68
CA GLU A 102 -11.06 0.86 -4.06
C GLU A 102 -10.01 1.57 -4.93
N VAL A 103 -9.33 0.81 -5.80
CA VAL A 103 -8.25 1.34 -6.63
C VAL A 103 -8.68 1.43 -8.09
N HIS A 104 -8.64 2.63 -8.65
CA HIS A 104 -8.92 2.91 -10.05
C HIS A 104 -7.66 3.34 -10.78
N LYS A 105 -7.44 2.78 -11.98
CA LYS A 105 -6.36 3.17 -12.88
C LYS A 105 -6.91 4.04 -14.01
N ILE A 106 -6.30 5.18 -14.26
CA ILE A 106 -6.58 6.06 -15.39
C ILE A 106 -5.32 6.21 -16.21
N ASP A 107 -5.31 5.66 -17.42
CA ASP A 107 -4.19 5.77 -18.34
C ASP A 107 -4.11 7.17 -18.96
N MET A 108 -2.89 7.61 -19.26
CA MET A 108 -2.63 8.87 -19.97
C MET A 108 -3.31 8.85 -21.34
N GLN A 109 -3.94 9.96 -21.71
CA GLN A 109 -4.50 10.12 -23.05
C GLN A 109 -3.36 10.18 -24.08
N PRO A 110 -3.45 9.40 -25.17
CA PRO A 110 -2.48 9.47 -26.26
C PRO A 110 -2.52 10.84 -26.92
N PHE A 111 -1.35 11.40 -27.20
CA PHE A 111 -1.23 12.63 -27.97
C PHE A 111 -1.37 12.31 -29.47
N TYR A 112 -2.58 12.44 -30.01
CA TYR A 112 -2.78 12.44 -31.46
C TYR A 112 -2.68 13.89 -31.95
N PRO A 113 -1.62 14.28 -32.68
CA PRO A 113 -1.68 15.53 -33.43
C PRO A 113 -2.86 15.40 -34.40
N SER A 114 -3.85 16.27 -34.26
CA SER A 114 -4.99 16.34 -35.18
C SER A 114 -4.49 16.30 -36.62
N GLU A 115 -5.10 15.46 -37.46
CA GLU A 115 -4.67 15.10 -38.83
C GLU A 115 -4.43 16.27 -39.81
N ASN A 116 -4.67 17.52 -39.39
CA ASN A 116 -4.58 18.73 -40.21
C ASN A 116 -3.47 19.72 -39.80
N VAL A 117 -2.50 19.33 -38.97
CA VAL A 117 -1.33 20.19 -38.68
C VAL A 117 -0.15 19.75 -39.54
N ILE A 118 0.21 20.56 -40.55
CA ILE A 118 1.33 20.36 -41.51
C ILE A 118 2.70 20.54 -40.83
N SER A 119 2.82 20.21 -39.55
CA SER A 119 4.08 20.24 -38.82
C SER A 119 4.00 19.24 -37.68
N PRO A 120 4.65 18.06 -37.78
CA PRO A 120 4.99 17.33 -36.59
C PRO A 120 6.11 18.16 -35.95
N THR A 121 5.81 19.00 -34.97
CA THR A 121 6.79 19.28 -33.92
C THR A 121 6.49 18.35 -32.76
N PRO A 122 6.79 17.03 -32.85
CA PRO A 122 6.56 16.16 -31.74
C PRO A 122 7.78 16.34 -30.82
N PHE A 123 7.56 16.50 -29.53
CA PHE A 123 8.60 16.54 -28.50
C PHE A 123 9.35 17.87 -28.36
N ASN A 124 9.01 18.61 -27.30
CA ASN A 124 9.89 19.62 -26.76
C ASN A 124 11.07 18.92 -26.06
N PRO A 125 12.34 19.22 -26.39
CA PRO A 125 13.49 18.51 -25.83
C PRO A 125 13.67 18.73 -24.32
N TYR A 126 13.03 19.77 -23.75
CA TYR A 126 13.21 20.16 -22.36
C TYR A 126 12.11 19.67 -21.41
N PHE A 127 10.94 19.27 -21.93
CA PHE A 127 9.83 18.82 -21.09
C PHE A 127 8.91 17.81 -21.78
N ARG A 128 8.13 17.08 -20.99
CA ARG A 128 6.98 16.29 -21.46
C ARG A 128 5.71 16.75 -20.76
N ARG A 129 4.60 16.68 -21.48
CA ARG A 129 3.26 17.01 -20.97
C ARG A 129 2.45 15.72 -20.86
N LEU A 130 1.75 15.53 -19.74
CA LEU A 130 0.91 14.37 -19.47
C LEU A 130 -0.52 14.82 -19.27
N THR A 131 -1.48 14.21 -19.97
CA THR A 131 -2.90 14.58 -19.93
C THR A 131 -3.74 13.37 -19.55
N PHE A 132 -4.72 13.58 -18.66
CA PHE A 132 -5.57 12.53 -18.10
C PHE A 132 -7.04 12.92 -18.15
N ASP A 133 -7.90 11.98 -18.51
CA ASP A 133 -9.35 12.14 -18.42
C ASP A 133 -9.87 11.55 -17.10
N VAL A 134 -10.21 12.43 -16.16
CA VAL A 134 -10.74 12.04 -14.85
C VAL A 134 -12.27 12.14 -14.78
N SER A 135 -12.95 12.42 -15.90
CA SER A 135 -14.40 12.68 -15.94
C SER A 135 -15.25 11.54 -15.38
N SER A 136 -14.80 10.30 -15.57
CA SER A 136 -15.48 9.11 -15.03
C SER A 136 -15.54 9.09 -13.50
N MET A 137 -14.63 9.78 -12.81
CA MET A 137 -14.46 9.75 -11.35
C MET A 137 -15.02 11.01 -10.65
N GLU A 138 -15.51 12.01 -11.39
CA GLU A 138 -16.01 13.29 -10.84
C GLU A 138 -17.09 13.09 -9.77
N LYS A 139 -17.98 12.11 -9.95
CA LYS A 139 -19.04 11.78 -8.98
C LYS A 139 -18.51 11.27 -7.63
N ASN A 140 -17.25 10.84 -7.59
CA ASN A 140 -16.60 10.29 -6.41
C ASN A 140 -15.51 11.25 -5.87
N ALA A 141 -15.55 12.55 -6.20
CA ALA A 141 -14.54 13.52 -5.78
C ALA A 141 -14.29 13.53 -4.26
N SER A 142 -15.36 13.53 -3.45
CA SER A 142 -15.30 13.50 -1.98
C SER A 142 -14.71 12.21 -1.40
N ASN A 143 -14.64 11.15 -2.21
CA ASN A 143 -14.17 9.84 -1.79
C ASN A 143 -12.67 9.67 -2.00
N LEU A 144 -12.02 10.56 -2.75
CA LEU A 144 -10.60 10.46 -3.06
C LEU A 144 -9.77 10.59 -1.77
N VAL A 145 -9.07 9.52 -1.40
CA VAL A 145 -8.11 9.55 -0.28
C VAL A 145 -6.72 9.84 -0.77
N LYS A 146 -6.34 9.26 -1.92
CA LYS A 146 -4.98 9.34 -2.43
C LYS A 146 -4.95 9.18 -3.94
N ALA A 147 -4.09 9.95 -4.61
CA ALA A 147 -3.80 9.80 -6.03
C ALA A 147 -2.28 9.74 -6.27
N GLU A 148 -1.84 8.74 -7.02
CA GLU A 148 -0.43 8.55 -7.35
C GLU A 148 -0.24 8.50 -8.86
N LEU A 149 0.69 9.29 -9.38
CA LEU A 149 1.12 9.24 -10.77
C LEU A 149 2.27 8.24 -10.90
N ARG A 150 2.08 7.24 -11.76
CA ARG A 150 3.07 6.20 -12.08
C ARG A 150 3.61 6.43 -13.48
N ILE A 151 4.92 6.59 -13.61
CA ILE A 151 5.62 6.79 -14.89
C ILE A 151 6.78 5.81 -14.97
N PHE A 152 6.92 5.07 -16.06
CA PHE A 152 8.04 4.16 -16.25
C PHE A 152 9.19 4.88 -16.97
N ARG A 153 10.33 5.04 -16.31
CA ARG A 153 11.54 5.56 -16.95
C ARG A 153 12.25 4.44 -17.69
N LEU A 154 12.58 4.68 -18.96
CA LEU A 154 13.32 3.80 -19.84
C LEU A 154 14.84 3.95 -19.63
N GLN A 155 15.57 2.88 -19.92
CA GLN A 155 17.02 2.95 -20.05
C GLN A 155 17.39 3.74 -21.30
N THR A 156 18.30 4.70 -21.15
CA THR A 156 18.80 5.52 -22.25
C THR A 156 20.32 5.35 -22.37
N PRO A 157 20.80 4.32 -23.11
CA PRO A 157 22.24 4.02 -23.20
C PRO A 157 23.08 5.16 -23.78
N GLY A 158 22.48 5.99 -24.65
CA GLY A 158 23.13 7.14 -25.28
C GLY A 158 23.06 8.45 -24.48
N ALA A 159 22.63 8.42 -23.22
CA ALA A 159 22.56 9.61 -22.37
C ALA A 159 23.98 10.11 -22.04
N LYS A 160 24.20 11.42 -22.20
CA LYS A 160 25.47 12.11 -21.88
C LYS A 160 25.65 12.27 -20.38
N VAL A 161 24.54 12.44 -19.65
CA VAL A 161 24.55 12.63 -18.20
C VAL A 161 24.02 11.37 -17.54
N SER A 162 24.72 10.85 -16.53
CA SER A 162 24.36 9.61 -15.82
C SER A 162 23.16 9.77 -14.88
N GLU A 163 22.97 10.97 -14.32
CA GLU A 163 21.93 11.29 -13.35
C GLU A 163 21.29 12.65 -13.66
N GLN A 164 19.97 12.73 -13.65
CA GLN A 164 19.21 13.97 -13.87
C GLN A 164 18.17 14.16 -12.76
N ARG A 165 18.01 15.38 -12.25
CA ARG A 165 16.91 15.73 -11.33
C ARG A 165 15.71 16.20 -12.14
N ILE A 166 14.68 15.38 -12.18
CA ILE A 166 13.40 15.69 -12.81
C ILE A 166 12.46 16.33 -11.79
N GLU A 167 11.60 17.22 -12.27
CA GLU A 167 10.61 17.95 -11.49
C GLU A 167 9.24 17.79 -12.14
N LEU A 168 8.22 17.55 -11.31
CA LEU A 168 6.84 17.43 -11.71
C LEU A 168 6.06 18.69 -11.33
N TYR A 169 5.29 19.20 -12.28
CA TYR A 169 4.47 20.39 -12.14
C TYR A 169 3.03 20.12 -12.54
N GLN A 170 2.06 20.67 -11.81
CA GLN A 170 0.68 20.85 -12.27
C GLN A 170 0.61 22.06 -13.19
N ILE A 171 0.00 21.91 -14.37
CA ILE A 171 -0.23 23.03 -15.28
C ILE A 171 -1.49 23.78 -14.83
N LEU A 172 -1.42 25.10 -14.78
CA LEU A 172 -2.55 25.96 -14.40
C LEU A 172 -3.14 26.65 -15.63
N GLY A 173 -4.46 26.80 -15.65
CA GLY A 173 -5.18 27.54 -16.68
C GLY A 173 -4.81 29.02 -16.66
N HIS A 174 -4.58 29.61 -17.83
CA HIS A 174 -4.19 31.02 -17.95
C HIS A 174 -5.43 31.90 -17.77
N LYS A 175 -5.54 32.59 -16.64
CA LYS A 175 -6.57 33.63 -16.43
C LYS A 175 -6.02 35.03 -16.71
N ASP A 176 -4.77 35.29 -16.30
CA ASP A 176 -4.08 36.57 -16.50
C ASP A 176 -2.59 36.38 -16.87
N LEU A 177 -1.97 37.36 -17.54
CA LEU A 177 -0.55 37.34 -17.95
C LEU A 177 0.45 37.25 -16.78
N THR A 178 0.04 37.64 -15.57
CA THR A 178 0.86 37.62 -14.34
C THR A 178 0.59 36.40 -13.47
N SER A 179 -0.41 35.59 -13.81
CA SER A 179 -0.77 34.41 -13.02
C SER A 179 0.28 33.31 -13.19
N PRO A 180 0.62 32.57 -12.13
CA PRO A 180 1.52 31.43 -12.24
C PRO A 180 0.93 30.40 -13.21
N THR A 181 1.70 30.01 -14.21
CA THR A 181 1.28 29.06 -15.26
C THR A 181 1.44 27.59 -14.84
N GLN A 182 2.13 27.37 -13.72
CA GLN A 182 2.45 26.04 -13.19
C GLN A 182 2.61 26.07 -11.67
N ARG A 183 2.30 24.96 -11.01
CA ARG A 183 2.51 24.71 -9.58
C ARG A 183 3.46 23.52 -9.41
N TYR A 184 4.52 23.69 -8.62
CA TYR A 184 5.46 22.60 -8.31
C TYR A 184 4.77 21.53 -7.45
N ILE A 185 5.06 20.25 -7.73
CA ILE A 185 4.56 19.11 -6.95
C ILE A 185 5.71 18.45 -6.21
N ASP A 186 6.65 17.86 -6.96
CA ASP A 186 7.72 17.05 -6.39
C ASP A 186 8.90 16.91 -7.38
N SER A 187 10.04 16.40 -6.90
CA SER A 187 11.25 16.19 -7.70
C SER A 187 11.93 14.87 -7.35
N LYS A 188 12.46 14.17 -8.36
CA LYS A 188 13.22 12.92 -8.18
C LYS A 188 14.52 12.96 -8.97
N VAL A 189 15.58 12.36 -8.40
CA VAL A 189 16.84 12.15 -9.11
C VAL A 189 16.77 10.79 -9.79
N VAL A 190 16.94 10.75 -11.10
CA VAL A 190 16.85 9.54 -11.92
C VAL A 190 18.18 9.23 -12.57
N ARG A 191 18.52 7.94 -12.61
CA ARG A 191 19.68 7.44 -13.37
C ARG A 191 19.25 7.12 -14.79
N THR A 192 19.85 7.80 -15.76
CA THR A 192 19.42 7.73 -17.17
C THR A 192 19.87 6.43 -17.85
N GLN A 193 21.06 5.94 -17.47
CA GLN A 193 21.73 4.78 -18.09
C GLN A 193 21.39 3.44 -17.43
N THR A 194 20.76 3.43 -16.26
CA THR A 194 20.39 2.19 -15.55
C THR A 194 19.18 1.50 -16.18
N GLU A 195 18.98 0.22 -15.86
CA GLU A 195 17.79 -0.53 -16.28
C GLU A 195 16.52 0.17 -15.82
N GLY A 196 15.49 0.20 -16.69
CA GLY A 196 14.23 0.95 -16.49
C GLY A 196 13.52 0.70 -15.16
N GLU A 197 12.90 1.73 -14.60
CA GLU A 197 12.23 1.66 -13.29
C GLU A 197 10.91 2.44 -13.27
N TRP A 198 10.02 2.06 -12.36
CA TRP A 198 8.80 2.82 -12.09
C TRP A 198 9.08 3.96 -11.13
N LEU A 199 8.58 5.15 -11.47
CA LEU A 199 8.60 6.34 -10.63
C LEU A 199 7.18 6.64 -10.17
N SER A 200 7.05 7.05 -8.92
CA SER A 200 5.79 7.41 -8.25
C SER A 200 5.82 8.87 -7.79
N PHE A 201 4.73 9.60 -7.98
CA PHE A 201 4.55 10.97 -7.47
C PHE A 201 3.18 11.12 -6.80
N ASP A 202 3.14 11.70 -5.60
CA ASP A 202 1.88 12.01 -4.92
C ASP A 202 1.25 13.24 -5.58
N VAL A 203 0.12 13.03 -6.25
CA VAL A 203 -0.62 14.06 -7.00
C VAL A 203 -2.02 14.25 -6.44
N THR A 204 -2.24 13.85 -5.18
CA THR A 204 -3.56 13.84 -4.53
C THR A 204 -4.25 15.19 -4.59
N GLU A 205 -3.54 16.29 -4.28
CA GLU A 205 -4.10 17.64 -4.28
C GLU A 205 -4.53 18.08 -5.70
N ALA A 206 -3.67 17.87 -6.70
CA ALA A 206 -3.95 18.25 -8.08
C ALA A 206 -5.14 17.48 -8.66
N VAL A 207 -5.21 16.17 -8.42
CA VAL A 207 -6.33 15.36 -8.91
C VAL A 207 -7.63 15.68 -8.16
N SER A 208 -7.56 15.94 -6.85
CA SER A 208 -8.73 16.43 -6.08
C SER A 208 -9.27 17.74 -6.67
N GLU A 209 -8.39 18.66 -7.05
CA GLU A 209 -8.78 19.90 -7.73
C GLU A 209 -9.48 19.62 -9.07
N TRP A 210 -8.97 18.68 -9.88
CA TRP A 210 -9.55 18.31 -11.18
C TRP A 210 -10.91 17.62 -11.07
N LEU A 211 -11.11 16.78 -10.06
CA LEU A 211 -12.40 16.11 -9.82
C LEU A 211 -13.49 17.10 -9.37
N ASN A 212 -13.11 18.17 -8.68
CA ASN A 212 -14.04 19.22 -8.23
C ASN A 212 -14.24 20.32 -9.29
N HIS A 213 -13.23 20.58 -10.14
CA HIS A 213 -13.25 21.64 -11.14
C HIS A 213 -12.69 21.13 -12.47
N ARG A 214 -13.60 20.71 -13.35
CA ARG A 214 -13.25 20.14 -14.67
C ARG A 214 -12.45 21.10 -15.55
N ASP A 215 -12.71 22.40 -15.45
CA ASP A 215 -12.01 23.46 -16.19
C ASP A 215 -10.54 23.63 -15.78
N ARG A 216 -10.14 23.09 -14.62
CA ARG A 216 -8.77 23.19 -14.10
C ARG A 216 -7.89 22.01 -14.46
N ASN A 217 -8.42 21.00 -15.16
CA ASN A 217 -7.63 19.86 -15.63
C ASN A 217 -6.81 20.23 -16.88
N SER A 218 -5.61 20.74 -16.67
CA SER A 218 -4.64 21.06 -17.75
C SER A 218 -3.47 20.06 -17.83
N GLY A 219 -3.52 18.99 -17.05
CA GLY A 219 -2.49 17.95 -17.00
C GLY A 219 -1.25 18.32 -16.20
N PHE A 220 -0.24 17.45 -16.28
CA PHE A 220 1.06 17.60 -15.64
C PHE A 220 2.16 17.93 -16.66
N LYS A 221 3.23 18.57 -16.18
CA LYS A 221 4.47 18.78 -16.94
C LYS A 221 5.63 18.19 -16.14
N ILE A 222 6.45 17.39 -16.81
CA ILE A 222 7.73 16.90 -16.28
C ILE A 222 8.87 17.57 -17.03
N SER A 223 9.82 18.14 -16.30
CA SER A 223 10.98 18.85 -16.88
C SER A 223 12.18 18.77 -15.94
N LEU A 224 13.35 19.26 -16.39
CA LEU A 224 14.49 19.47 -15.51
C LEU A 224 14.35 20.79 -14.70
N HIS A 225 15.19 20.93 -13.68
CA HIS A 225 15.31 22.13 -12.85
C HIS A 225 15.78 23.35 -13.67
N CYS A 226 15.11 24.50 -13.47
CA CYS A 226 15.19 25.79 -14.19
C CYS A 226 15.44 25.77 -15.72
N PRO A 227 14.58 26.42 -16.54
CA PRO A 227 14.88 26.69 -17.95
C PRO A 227 16.01 27.72 -18.15
N CYS A 228 16.52 28.34 -17.07
CA CYS A 228 17.44 29.46 -17.09
C CYS A 228 18.91 29.08 -16.85
N CYS A 229 19.17 27.90 -16.27
CA CYS A 229 20.50 27.50 -15.86
C CYS A 229 20.60 25.98 -15.68
N THR A 230 21.81 25.43 -15.85
CA THR A 230 22.11 24.02 -15.57
C THR A 230 22.91 23.87 -14.28
N PHE A 231 22.48 22.98 -13.39
CA PHE A 231 23.23 22.61 -12.19
C PHE A 231 24.20 21.47 -12.49
N VAL A 232 25.49 21.64 -12.17
CA VAL A 232 26.52 20.62 -12.37
C VAL A 232 26.84 19.96 -11.02
N PRO A 233 26.43 18.70 -10.79
CA PRO A 233 26.57 18.05 -9.49
C PRO A 233 28.03 17.81 -9.05
N SER A 234 28.95 17.65 -10.00
CA SER A 234 30.35 17.30 -9.71
C SER A 234 31.14 18.43 -9.03
N ASN A 235 30.74 19.68 -9.23
CA ASN A 235 31.44 20.85 -8.72
C ASN A 235 30.51 21.88 -8.04
N ASN A 236 29.21 21.58 -7.90
CA ASN A 236 28.18 22.46 -7.34
C ASN A 236 28.08 23.85 -8.03
N TYR A 237 28.43 23.97 -9.31
CA TYR A 237 28.27 25.21 -10.08
C TYR A 237 26.95 25.26 -10.85
N ILE A 238 26.38 26.47 -10.94
CA ILE A 238 25.22 26.79 -11.77
C ILE A 238 25.72 27.51 -13.03
N ILE A 239 25.46 26.96 -14.21
CA ILE A 239 25.80 27.60 -15.48
C ILE A 239 24.56 28.36 -15.98
N PRO A 240 24.57 29.71 -15.96
CA PRO A 240 23.46 30.50 -16.49
C PRO A 240 23.40 30.40 -18.03
N ASN A 241 22.21 30.58 -18.60
CA ASN A 241 21.94 30.62 -20.05
C ASN A 241 22.26 29.33 -20.83
N LYS A 242 22.41 28.22 -20.11
CA LYS A 242 22.40 26.88 -20.69
C LYS A 242 21.16 26.17 -20.13
N SER A 243 20.37 25.57 -21.01
CA SER A 243 19.27 24.69 -20.64
C SER A 243 19.66 23.26 -21.02
N GLU A 244 19.67 22.37 -20.04
CA GLU A 244 19.93 20.95 -20.27
C GLU A 244 18.69 20.30 -20.88
N GLU A 245 18.91 19.39 -21.84
CA GLU A 245 17.83 18.62 -22.44
C GLU A 245 17.41 17.48 -21.50
N LEU A 246 16.12 17.19 -21.51
CA LEU A 246 15.58 16.05 -20.76
C LEU A 246 15.96 14.76 -21.50
N GLU A 247 17.09 14.16 -21.10
CA GLU A 247 17.60 12.93 -21.67
C GLU A 247 16.86 11.70 -21.13
N ALA A 248 16.30 11.79 -19.92
CA ALA A 248 15.41 10.77 -19.36
C ALA A 248 14.19 10.53 -20.28
N ARG A 249 14.00 9.28 -20.70
CA ARG A 249 12.91 8.83 -21.56
C ARG A 249 11.86 8.06 -20.77
N PHE A 250 10.59 8.21 -21.14
CA PHE A 250 9.47 7.58 -20.45
C PHE A 250 8.65 6.70 -21.39
N GLY A 251 8.31 5.49 -20.91
CA GLY A 251 7.46 4.55 -21.64
C GLY A 251 6.09 5.13 -21.93
N GLY A 252 5.53 4.88 -23.12
CA GLY A 252 4.26 5.45 -23.57
C GLY A 252 4.31 6.93 -23.97
N ILE A 253 5.42 7.63 -23.71
CA ILE A 253 5.64 9.02 -24.14
C ILE A 253 6.71 9.07 -25.23
N ASP A 254 7.90 8.54 -24.95
CA ASP A 254 9.07 8.62 -25.84
C ASP A 254 9.25 7.36 -26.73
N ASP A 255 8.23 6.50 -26.82
CA ASP A 255 8.34 5.19 -27.49
C ASP A 255 8.74 5.29 -28.98
N SER A 256 8.38 6.39 -29.65
CA SER A 256 8.74 6.68 -31.04
C SER A 256 10.24 6.73 -31.32
N PHE A 257 11.08 6.96 -30.30
CA PHE A 257 12.54 7.01 -30.44
C PHE A 257 13.21 5.63 -30.33
N THR A 258 12.49 4.61 -29.86
CA THR A 258 13.10 3.29 -29.63
C THR A 258 13.02 2.35 -30.83
N HIS A 259 12.06 2.57 -31.74
CA HIS A 259 11.85 1.74 -32.92
C HIS A 259 11.64 2.64 -34.14
N GLY A 260 12.60 2.61 -35.07
CA GLY A 260 12.56 3.43 -36.28
C GLY A 260 11.28 3.27 -37.08
N GLY A 261 10.65 4.40 -37.38
CA GLY A 261 10.00 4.68 -38.66
C GLY A 261 8.70 3.96 -39.04
N ASP A 262 8.21 2.95 -38.32
CA ASP A 262 7.03 2.21 -38.77
C ASP A 262 5.75 2.57 -37.99
N LEU A 263 5.04 3.58 -38.52
CA LEU A 263 3.71 4.05 -38.07
C LEU A 263 2.61 2.97 -38.11
N LYS A 264 2.90 1.73 -38.54
CA LYS A 264 1.95 0.60 -38.51
C LYS A 264 2.08 -0.28 -37.26
N VAL A 265 3.03 0.02 -36.34
CA VAL A 265 3.29 -0.75 -35.12
C VAL A 265 2.56 -0.19 -33.88
N PHE A 266 1.69 0.82 -34.02
CA PHE A 266 0.84 1.31 -32.91
C PHE A 266 -0.17 0.28 -32.38
N LYS A 267 -0.30 -0.89 -33.01
CA LYS A 267 -1.16 -2.01 -32.56
C LYS A 267 -0.42 -3.13 -31.84
N ASN A 268 0.87 -2.98 -31.52
CA ASN A 268 1.57 -4.03 -30.76
C ASN A 268 1.32 -3.89 -29.24
N ARG A 269 0.51 -4.83 -28.73
CA ARG A 269 0.07 -5.08 -27.35
C ARG A 269 1.13 -5.03 -26.22
N ARG A 270 2.43 -4.85 -26.50
CA ARG A 270 3.49 -4.76 -25.46
C ARG A 270 3.69 -3.34 -24.90
N TYR A 271 3.24 -2.31 -25.61
CA TYR A 271 3.47 -0.91 -25.22
C TYR A 271 2.42 -0.36 -24.23
N SER A 272 1.25 -0.99 -24.15
CA SER A 272 0.17 -0.59 -23.22
C SER A 272 0.51 -0.78 -21.73
N ALA A 273 1.52 -1.60 -21.40
CA ALA A 273 1.83 -1.94 -20.02
C ALA A 273 2.70 -0.90 -19.28
N ARG A 274 3.32 0.04 -20.00
CA ARG A 274 4.27 1.02 -19.45
C ARG A 274 3.82 2.47 -19.65
N VAL A 275 2.58 2.68 -20.06
CA VAL A 275 1.97 4.00 -20.24
C VAL A 275 1.85 4.69 -18.87
N PRO A 276 2.13 6.01 -18.79
CA PRO A 276 1.91 6.76 -17.56
C PRO A 276 0.45 6.67 -17.14
N HIS A 277 0.20 6.45 -15.86
CA HIS A 277 -1.17 6.30 -15.35
C HIS A 277 -1.32 6.85 -13.94
N LEU A 278 -2.54 7.26 -13.62
CA LEU A 278 -2.95 7.63 -12.27
C LEU A 278 -3.54 6.42 -11.57
N LEU A 279 -3.13 6.19 -10.33
CA LEU A 279 -3.77 5.27 -9.39
C LEU A 279 -4.54 6.09 -8.36
N LEU A 280 -5.86 6.03 -8.42
CA LEU A 280 -6.77 6.69 -7.49
C LEU A 280 -7.23 5.67 -6.45
N MET A 281 -7.03 5.99 -5.17
CA MET A 281 -7.49 5.20 -4.05
C MET A 281 -8.68 5.93 -3.41
N LEU A 282 -9.88 5.39 -3.59
CA LEU A 282 -11.12 6.00 -3.12
C LEU A 282 -11.72 5.21 -1.95
N LEU A 283 -12.38 5.92 -1.04
CA LEU A 283 -13.29 5.33 -0.07
C LEU A 283 -14.64 5.05 -0.73
N PRO A 284 -15.22 3.87 -0.55
CA PRO A 284 -16.54 3.61 -1.12
C PRO A 284 -17.61 4.59 -0.58
N SER A 285 -18.44 5.16 -1.47
CA SER A 285 -19.41 6.23 -1.19
C SER A 285 -20.39 5.94 -0.04
N TYR A 286 -20.74 4.66 0.15
CA TYR A 286 -21.63 4.21 1.23
C TYR A 286 -21.00 4.29 2.65
N ARG A 287 -19.77 4.83 2.80
CA ARG A 287 -19.04 4.90 4.09
C ARG A 287 -18.80 6.30 4.62
N LEU A 288 -19.18 7.36 3.89
CA LEU A 288 -18.99 8.74 4.36
C LEU A 288 -19.91 9.11 5.56
N GLU A 289 -20.95 8.32 5.82
CA GLU A 289 -21.94 8.61 6.89
C GLU A 289 -21.52 8.18 8.30
N SER A 290 -20.41 7.45 8.50
CA SER A 290 -20.04 6.90 9.83
C SER A 290 -18.79 7.51 10.48
N GLN A 291 -18.32 8.68 10.03
CA GLN A 291 -17.07 9.31 10.51
C GLN A 291 -17.25 10.29 11.69
N SER A 292 -18.17 10.04 12.61
CA SER A 292 -18.20 10.76 13.88
C SER A 292 -17.81 9.82 15.01
N GLN A 293 -16.69 10.15 15.67
CA GLN A 293 -16.20 9.62 16.95
C GLN A 293 -15.40 8.33 16.87
N HIS A 294 -14.07 8.40 16.80
CA HIS A 294 -13.18 7.65 17.71
C HIS A 294 -11.86 8.42 17.85
N LYS A 295 -11.29 8.39 19.07
CA LYS A 295 -10.12 9.19 19.47
C LYS A 295 -8.86 8.34 19.46
N ASN A 296 -7.80 8.96 18.93
CA ASN A 296 -6.40 8.55 18.91
C ASN A 296 -5.87 7.82 20.16
N HIS A 297 -5.17 6.71 19.95
CA HIS A 297 -4.13 6.20 20.86
C HIS A 297 -2.76 6.18 20.16
N ARG A 298 -1.76 6.76 20.82
CA ARG A 298 -0.38 6.91 20.34
C ARG A 298 0.42 5.64 20.64
N SER A 299 1.02 4.99 19.62
CA SER A 299 1.84 3.77 19.78
C SER A 299 3.34 4.09 19.88
N LYS A 300 4.06 3.39 20.77
CA LYS A 300 5.52 3.44 20.97
C LYS A 300 6.16 2.05 20.77
N ARG A 301 7.48 2.06 20.53
CA ARG A 301 8.33 1.04 19.87
C ARG A 301 8.33 -0.35 20.55
N ALA A 302 8.40 -1.41 19.74
CA ALA A 302 8.88 -2.74 20.16
C ALA A 302 9.70 -3.40 19.04
N LEU A 303 10.19 -4.61 19.32
CA LEU A 303 11.21 -5.34 18.56
C LEU A 303 10.71 -5.85 17.19
N ASP A 304 11.57 -5.75 16.19
CA ASP A 304 11.35 -6.17 14.79
C ASP A 304 11.48 -7.69 14.60
N ALA A 305 10.87 -8.22 13.52
CA ALA A 305 10.92 -9.59 13.05
C ALA A 305 12.34 -10.17 12.96
N ALA A 306 13.35 -9.34 12.71
CA ALA A 306 14.76 -9.75 12.62
C ALA A 306 15.33 -10.34 13.92
N TYR A 307 14.73 -10.09 15.08
CA TYR A 307 15.20 -10.61 16.38
C TYR A 307 14.70 -12.04 16.68
N CYS A 308 13.63 -12.45 16.01
CA CYS A 308 12.86 -13.65 16.35
C CYS A 308 13.37 -14.94 15.69
N SER A 309 14.29 -14.84 14.72
CA SER A 309 14.69 -15.96 13.86
C SER A 309 15.86 -16.80 14.39
N LYS A 310 16.42 -16.47 15.56
CA LYS A 310 17.66 -17.11 16.05
C LYS A 310 17.52 -18.03 17.25
N ASN A 311 16.42 -17.99 18.01
CA ASN A 311 16.25 -18.88 19.16
C ASN A 311 14.82 -19.40 19.27
N VAL A 312 14.66 -20.71 19.44
CA VAL A 312 13.43 -21.34 19.91
C VAL A 312 13.23 -20.88 21.35
N GLN A 313 12.59 -19.73 21.54
CA GLN A 313 12.18 -19.27 22.86
C GLN A 313 10.67 -19.38 22.98
N ASP A 314 10.23 -19.92 24.11
CA ASP A 314 8.84 -19.95 24.59
C ASP A 314 8.25 -18.55 24.80
N ASN A 315 8.98 -17.48 24.48
CA ASN A 315 8.59 -16.09 24.66
C ASN A 315 7.84 -15.52 23.44
N CYS A 316 7.11 -14.42 23.67
CA CYS A 316 6.31 -13.72 22.67
C CYS A 316 7.14 -13.29 21.46
N CYS A 317 6.77 -13.79 20.30
CA CYS A 317 7.53 -13.62 19.09
C CYS A 317 6.65 -13.75 17.84
N LEU A 318 7.11 -13.15 16.74
CA LEU A 318 6.49 -13.30 15.43
C LEU A 318 6.75 -14.69 14.87
N ARG A 319 5.69 -15.37 14.44
CA ARG A 319 5.73 -16.71 13.86
C ARG A 319 5.24 -16.64 12.42
N SER A 320 5.97 -17.30 11.53
CA SER A 320 5.62 -17.34 10.11
C SER A 320 4.36 -18.19 9.89
N LEU A 321 3.45 -17.66 9.09
CA LEU A 321 2.25 -18.38 8.66
C LEU A 321 1.89 -17.91 7.25
N TYR A 322 2.06 -18.80 6.29
CA TYR A 322 1.54 -18.63 4.94
C TYR A 322 0.13 -19.19 4.87
N ILE A 323 -0.79 -18.43 4.29
CA ILE A 323 -2.19 -18.84 4.07
C ILE A 323 -2.45 -18.86 2.58
N ASP A 324 -2.84 -20.03 2.09
CA ASP A 324 -3.32 -20.24 0.73
C ASP A 324 -4.86 -20.13 0.74
N PHE A 325 -5.41 -19.23 -0.08
CA PHE A 325 -6.86 -19.01 -0.11
C PHE A 325 -7.61 -20.26 -0.54
N LYS A 326 -7.07 -21.03 -1.48
CA LYS A 326 -7.71 -22.22 -2.03
C LYS A 326 -7.58 -23.40 -1.08
N LYS A 327 -6.38 -23.65 -0.56
CA LYS A 327 -6.10 -24.82 0.28
C LYS A 327 -6.59 -24.65 1.71
N ASP A 328 -6.36 -23.49 2.33
CA ASP A 328 -6.58 -23.30 3.77
C ASP A 328 -7.95 -22.67 4.06
N LEU A 329 -8.45 -21.79 3.17
CA LEU A 329 -9.76 -21.13 3.33
C LEU A 329 -10.86 -21.70 2.42
N GLY A 330 -10.50 -22.56 1.46
CA GLY A 330 -11.45 -23.11 0.48
C GLY A 330 -12.03 -22.06 -0.46
N TRP A 331 -11.38 -20.91 -0.60
CA TRP A 331 -11.84 -19.78 -1.40
C TRP A 331 -11.24 -19.81 -2.81
N ARG A 332 -12.10 -19.71 -3.82
CA ARG A 332 -11.71 -19.62 -5.24
C ARG A 332 -12.04 -18.26 -5.86
N TRP A 333 -12.94 -17.52 -5.24
CA TRP A 333 -13.36 -16.18 -5.65
C TRP A 333 -12.28 -15.08 -5.52
N ILE A 334 -11.22 -15.30 -4.74
CA ILE A 334 -10.04 -14.42 -4.71
C ILE A 334 -9.06 -14.90 -5.79
N HIS A 335 -8.90 -14.09 -6.84
CA HIS A 335 -8.06 -14.45 -7.98
C HIS A 335 -6.58 -14.17 -7.72
N GLU A 336 -6.27 -13.00 -7.13
CA GLU A 336 -4.90 -12.61 -6.78
C GLU A 336 -4.86 -11.92 -5.40
N PRO A 337 -3.84 -12.19 -4.56
CA PRO A 337 -2.83 -13.25 -4.71
C PRO A 337 -3.43 -14.63 -4.40
N LYS A 338 -2.77 -15.72 -4.81
CA LYS A 338 -3.21 -17.09 -4.43
C LYS A 338 -3.02 -17.41 -2.95
N GLY A 339 -2.11 -16.71 -2.29
CA GLY A 339 -1.89 -16.78 -0.86
C GLY A 339 -0.94 -15.68 -0.41
N TYR A 340 -0.75 -15.55 0.90
CA TYR A 340 0.12 -14.53 1.46
C TYR A 340 0.69 -14.93 2.83
N GLU A 341 1.81 -14.31 3.20
CA GLU A 341 2.38 -14.42 4.54
C GLU A 341 1.60 -13.54 5.52
N ALA A 342 0.67 -14.16 6.23
CA ALA A 342 -0.15 -13.49 7.23
C ALA A 342 0.61 -13.26 8.54
N ASN A 343 1.44 -14.23 8.92
CA ASN A 343 2.13 -14.31 10.20
C ASN A 343 1.19 -14.20 11.41
N PHE A 344 1.70 -14.52 12.59
CA PHE A 344 0.98 -14.35 13.85
C PHE A 344 1.93 -14.17 15.03
N CYS A 345 1.41 -13.61 16.11
CA CYS A 345 2.14 -13.46 17.36
C CYS A 345 1.81 -14.63 18.28
N ALA A 346 2.83 -15.32 18.79
CA ALA A 346 2.67 -16.37 19.78
C ALA A 346 3.91 -16.52 20.66
N GLY A 347 3.66 -16.92 21.91
CA GLY A 347 4.65 -17.14 22.95
C GLY A 347 4.26 -16.46 24.26
N ALA A 348 4.90 -16.88 25.35
CA ALA A 348 4.70 -16.37 26.69
C ALA A 348 5.24 -14.94 26.84
N CYS A 349 4.52 -14.12 27.59
CA CYS A 349 4.98 -12.79 27.98
C CYS A 349 5.30 -12.81 29.48
N PRO A 350 6.57 -12.95 29.87
CA PRO A 350 6.95 -12.78 31.27
C PRO A 350 6.73 -11.32 31.70
N TYR A 351 6.25 -11.11 32.93
CA TYR A 351 5.91 -9.78 33.47
C TYR A 351 7.06 -8.77 33.43
N LEU A 352 8.31 -9.23 33.47
CA LEU A 352 9.52 -8.38 33.39
C LEU A 352 9.71 -7.71 32.02
N TRP A 353 9.11 -8.24 30.95
CA TRP A 353 9.21 -7.68 29.58
C TRP A 353 8.09 -6.69 29.24
N SER A 354 7.13 -6.54 30.15
CA SER A 354 5.96 -5.67 29.95
C SER A 354 6.12 -4.33 30.68
N ALA A 355 7.31 -3.74 30.73
CA ALA A 355 7.56 -2.54 31.54
C ALA A 355 6.99 -1.22 30.97
N ASP A 356 6.09 -1.29 29.98
CA ASP A 356 5.72 -0.13 29.15
C ASP A 356 4.55 0.71 29.71
N THR A 357 3.84 0.25 30.74
CA THR A 357 2.81 1.05 31.43
C THR A 357 2.98 1.05 32.95
N GLN A 358 2.52 2.12 33.63
CA GLN A 358 2.52 2.19 35.10
C GLN A 358 1.72 1.03 35.74
N HIS A 359 0.65 0.56 35.08
CA HIS A 359 -0.11 -0.60 35.50
C HIS A 359 0.69 -1.90 35.41
N SER A 360 1.52 -2.07 34.38
CA SER A 360 2.32 -3.29 34.19
C SER A 360 3.42 -3.46 35.25
N LYS A 361 3.94 -2.36 35.81
CA LYS A 361 4.86 -2.40 36.97
C LYS A 361 4.18 -2.92 38.24
N VAL A 362 2.92 -2.53 38.45
CA VAL A 362 2.12 -2.98 39.59
C VAL A 362 1.73 -4.45 39.43
N LEU A 363 1.37 -4.90 38.22
CA LEU A 363 1.08 -6.31 37.95
C LEU A 363 2.29 -7.22 38.16
N GLY A 364 3.50 -6.81 37.77
CA GLY A 364 4.72 -7.58 38.02
C GLY A 364 5.00 -7.80 39.51
N LEU A 365 4.68 -6.81 40.36
CA LEU A 365 4.77 -6.92 41.82
C LEU A 365 3.66 -7.80 42.39
N TYR A 366 2.43 -7.69 41.85
CA TYR A 366 1.29 -8.49 42.29
C TYR A 366 1.47 -9.98 41.99
N ASN A 367 2.10 -10.32 40.85
CA ASN A 367 2.46 -11.70 40.50
C ASN A 367 3.48 -12.33 41.46
N ALA A 368 4.41 -11.53 42.01
CA ALA A 368 5.36 -12.02 43.02
C ALA A 368 4.69 -12.32 44.37
N ILE A 369 3.53 -11.70 44.63
CA ILE A 369 2.76 -11.83 45.88
C ILE A 369 1.68 -12.91 45.74
N ASN A 370 1.03 -13.03 44.57
CA ASN A 370 -0.01 -14.03 44.30
C ASN A 370 -0.04 -14.46 42.81
N PRO A 371 0.73 -15.49 42.44
CA PRO A 371 0.88 -15.93 41.05
C PRO A 371 -0.42 -16.45 40.41
N GLU A 372 -1.31 -17.05 41.21
CA GLU A 372 -2.55 -17.65 40.73
C GLU A 372 -3.67 -16.63 40.44
N ALA A 373 -3.55 -15.41 40.99
CA ALA A 373 -4.56 -14.36 40.87
C ALA A 373 -4.15 -13.20 39.94
N SER A 374 -2.96 -13.27 39.32
CA SER A 374 -2.40 -12.18 38.52
C SER A 374 -2.68 -12.36 37.02
N ALA A 375 -3.14 -11.30 36.35
CA ALA A 375 -3.43 -11.31 34.91
C ALA A 375 -2.13 -11.27 34.08
N SER A 376 -1.83 -12.33 33.31
CA SER A 376 -0.60 -12.36 32.50
C SER A 376 -0.74 -11.49 31.24
N PRO A 377 0.33 -10.77 30.84
CA PRO A 377 0.32 -9.99 29.61
C PRO A 377 0.19 -10.92 28.38
N CYS A 378 -0.47 -10.44 27.33
CA CYS A 378 -0.74 -11.22 26.13
C CYS A 378 0.23 -10.85 24.98
N CYS A 379 0.62 -11.84 24.19
CA CYS A 379 1.40 -11.61 22.97
C CYS A 379 0.49 -11.15 21.83
N VAL A 380 0.54 -9.87 21.48
CA VAL A 380 -0.35 -9.23 20.50
C VAL A 380 0.41 -8.60 19.33
N SER A 381 -0.26 -8.46 18.19
CA SER A 381 0.29 -7.77 17.02
C SER A 381 0.41 -6.26 17.26
N GLN A 382 1.54 -5.68 16.87
CA GLN A 382 1.77 -4.25 16.93
C GLN A 382 1.73 -3.63 15.54
N ASP A 383 2.70 -3.94 14.68
CA ASP A 383 2.75 -3.43 13.33
C ASP A 383 2.10 -4.41 12.36
N LEU A 384 1.20 -3.87 11.54
CA LEU A 384 0.41 -4.64 10.58
C LEU A 384 0.45 -3.99 9.20
N GLU A 385 0.70 -4.77 8.16
CA GLU A 385 0.68 -4.32 6.77
C GLU A 385 -0.64 -4.65 6.06
N PRO A 386 -1.03 -3.82 5.07
CA PRO A 386 -2.18 -4.12 4.22
C PRO A 386 -1.89 -5.24 3.22
N LEU A 387 -2.96 -5.81 2.66
CA LEU A 387 -2.97 -6.81 1.59
C LEU A 387 -3.91 -6.34 0.49
N THR A 388 -3.41 -6.17 -0.73
CA THR A 388 -4.24 -5.91 -1.91
C THR A 388 -4.78 -7.23 -2.45
N ILE A 389 -6.07 -7.27 -2.78
CA ILE A 389 -6.72 -8.44 -3.38
C ILE A 389 -7.50 -8.05 -4.63
N LEU A 390 -7.62 -9.01 -5.55
CA LEU A 390 -8.45 -8.94 -6.74
C LEU A 390 -9.52 -10.02 -6.69
N TYR A 391 -10.77 -9.62 -6.85
CA TYR A 391 -11.92 -10.52 -6.89
C TYR A 391 -13.00 -9.99 -7.85
N TYR A 392 -14.01 -10.80 -8.13
CA TYR A 392 -15.15 -10.42 -8.97
C TYR A 392 -16.45 -10.38 -8.17
N ILE A 393 -17.28 -9.38 -8.44
CA ILE A 393 -18.70 -9.37 -8.05
C ILE A 393 -19.51 -9.44 -9.34
N GLY A 394 -20.10 -10.61 -9.61
CA GLY A 394 -20.71 -10.90 -10.91
C GLY A 394 -19.67 -10.83 -12.02
N LYS A 395 -19.85 -9.91 -12.99
CA LYS A 395 -18.89 -9.67 -14.09
C LYS A 395 -17.96 -8.48 -13.84
N THR A 396 -18.05 -7.83 -12.68
CA THR A 396 -17.26 -6.61 -12.40
C THR A 396 -16.01 -6.95 -11.59
N PRO A 397 -14.80 -6.65 -12.10
CA PRO A 397 -13.57 -6.84 -11.34
C PRO A 397 -13.43 -5.74 -10.28
N LYS A 398 -12.99 -6.13 -9.09
CA LYS A 398 -12.81 -5.27 -7.92
C LYS A 398 -11.39 -5.45 -7.39
N ILE A 399 -10.63 -4.36 -7.31
CA ILE A 399 -9.30 -4.32 -6.70
C ILE A 399 -9.40 -3.49 -5.43
N GLU A 400 -9.17 -4.15 -4.29
CA GLU A 400 -9.33 -3.55 -2.98
C GLU A 400 -8.11 -3.81 -2.10
N GLN A 401 -7.72 -2.79 -1.33
CA GLN A 401 -6.60 -2.86 -0.40
C GLN A 401 -7.08 -3.11 1.03
N LEU A 402 -7.00 -4.34 1.53
CA LEU A 402 -7.38 -4.70 2.90
C LEU A 402 -6.31 -4.26 3.91
N SER A 403 -6.65 -3.42 4.87
CA SER A 403 -5.69 -3.04 5.92
C SER A 403 -5.48 -4.13 6.98
N ASN A 404 -4.36 -4.03 7.71
CA ASN A 404 -4.09 -4.81 8.90
C ASN A 404 -4.14 -6.35 8.72
N MET A 405 -3.67 -6.85 7.57
CA MET A 405 -3.78 -8.27 7.22
C MET A 405 -2.51 -9.07 7.53
N LYS A 406 -1.32 -8.47 7.38
CA LYS A 406 -0.02 -9.13 7.60
C LYS A 406 0.61 -8.62 8.89
N VAL A 407 1.04 -9.51 9.77
CA VAL A 407 1.72 -9.13 11.02
C VAL A 407 3.20 -8.95 10.77
N LYS A 408 3.76 -7.81 11.21
CA LYS A 408 5.19 -7.48 11.11
C LYS A 408 5.92 -7.50 12.44
N SER A 409 5.26 -7.09 13.52
CA SER A 409 5.88 -7.08 14.85
C SER A 409 4.89 -7.49 15.92
N CYS A 410 5.42 -8.00 17.03
CA CYS A 410 4.68 -8.50 18.18
C CYS A 410 5.13 -7.78 19.45
N LYS A 411 4.22 -7.61 20.40
CA LYS A 411 4.52 -7.05 21.72
C LYS A 411 3.74 -7.78 22.81
N CYS A 412 4.20 -7.62 24.04
CA CYS A 412 3.47 -8.00 25.25
C CYS A 412 2.67 -6.80 25.76
N SER A 413 1.36 -6.96 25.96
CA SER A 413 0.48 -5.91 26.50
C SER A 413 -0.51 -6.42 27.52
#